data_AF-A0A922SHX2-F1
#
_entry.id   AF-A0A922SHX2-F1
#
_cell.length_a   1.000
_cell.length_b   1.000
_cell.length_c   1.000
_cell.angle_alpha   90.00
_cell.angle_beta   90.00
_cell.angle_gamma   90.00
#
_symmetry.space_group_name_H-M   'P 1'
#
loop_
_entity.id
_entity.type
_entity.pdbx_description
1 polymer ?
#
loop_
_entity_poly.entity_id
_entity_poly.type
_entity_poly.pdbx_seq_one_letter_code
_entity_poly.pdbx_strand_id
1 'polypeptide(L)'
;MCWRQVSKLHKTLLVAVFYITMYELVWYALGPTTEVTFIHEDLHVGDKYAFIFLAVGPEWPVFSDAEGAQVFKSRGCGPCFMTNNRGLLPMSEFDAVLVYGKRALLSESMAAMDPEKRFLLETYKRCMSSKLTHCIREPRVTSFINFEVLNLCELCDKLLKRRYNNATK
;
A
#
# COMPACT_ATOMS: atom_id res chain seq x y z
N MET A 1 -36.27 59.76 -18.90
CA MET A 1 -36.95 58.59 -18.33
C MET A 1 -36.77 57.39 -19.26
N CYS A 2 -35.74 56.57 -19.03
CA CYS A 2 -35.52 55.34 -19.81
C CYS A 2 -35.18 54.18 -18.86
N TRP A 3 -36.06 53.92 -17.90
CA TRP A 3 -36.03 52.65 -17.15
C TRP A 3 -36.75 51.61 -18.00
N ARG A 4 -36.01 51.08 -18.98
CA ARG A 4 -36.44 49.99 -19.86
C ARG A 4 -36.72 48.76 -19.00
N GLN A 5 -37.90 48.17 -19.17
CA GLN A 5 -38.31 46.89 -18.58
C GLN A 5 -37.26 45.82 -18.89
N VAL A 6 -36.33 45.59 -17.94
CA VAL A 6 -35.43 44.45 -17.97
C VAL A 6 -36.31 43.22 -17.76
N SER A 7 -36.47 42.40 -18.81
CA SER A 7 -37.37 41.25 -18.78
C SER A 7 -36.98 40.31 -17.63
N LYS A 8 -37.98 39.64 -17.02
CA LYS A 8 -37.75 38.71 -15.89
C LYS A 8 -36.62 37.73 -16.17
N LEU A 9 -36.49 37.28 -17.42
CA LEU A 9 -35.41 36.42 -17.92
C LEU A 9 -34.01 36.99 -17.67
N HIS A 10 -33.79 38.27 -17.94
CA HIS A 10 -32.48 38.90 -17.72
C HIS A 10 -32.14 38.98 -16.24
N LYS A 11 -33.13 39.23 -15.37
CA LYS A 11 -32.92 39.22 -13.91
C LYS A 11 -32.58 37.82 -13.41
N THR A 12 -33.30 36.79 -13.87
CA THR A 12 -33.03 35.40 -13.49
C THR A 12 -31.66 34.94 -13.98
N LEU A 13 -31.28 35.30 -15.21
CA LEU A 13 -29.97 34.99 -15.77
C LEU A 13 -28.84 35.62 -14.95
N LEU A 14 -29.00 36.89 -14.55
CA LEU A 14 -28.01 37.59 -13.73
C LEU A 14 -27.83 36.95 -12.36
N VAL A 15 -28.94 36.54 -11.72
CA VAL A 15 -28.89 35.82 -10.43
C VAL A 15 -28.22 34.46 -10.59
N ALA A 16 -28.51 33.70 -11.64
CA ALA A 16 -27.90 32.41 -11.89
C ALA A 16 -26.39 32.53 -12.15
N VAL A 17 -25.97 33.48 -12.99
CA VAL A 17 -24.55 33.75 -13.28
C VAL A 17 -23.82 34.20 -12.02
N PHE A 18 -24.45 35.05 -11.20
CA PHE A 18 -23.89 35.49 -9.93
C PHE A 18 -23.71 34.31 -8.96
N TYR A 19 -24.69 33.41 -8.89
CA TYR A 19 -24.63 32.25 -8.02
C TYR A 19 -23.53 31.27 -8.45
N ILE A 20 -23.39 31.02 -9.75
CA ILE A 20 -22.32 30.16 -10.31
C ILE A 20 -20.95 30.78 -10.06
N THR A 21 -20.78 32.08 -10.29
CA THR A 21 -19.50 32.76 -10.06
C THR A 21 -19.10 32.79 -8.58
N MET A 22 -20.06 33.01 -7.66
CA MET A 22 -19.81 32.88 -6.23
C MET A 22 -19.47 31.45 -5.83
N TYR A 23 -20.17 30.45 -6.39
CA TYR A 23 -19.88 29.04 -6.13
C TYR A 23 -18.47 28.66 -6.57
N GLU A 24 -18.06 29.04 -7.78
CA GLU A 24 -16.70 28.83 -8.30
C GLU A 24 -15.64 29.55 -7.45
N LEU A 25 -15.90 30.79 -7.02
CA LEU A 25 -14.99 31.52 -6.13
C LEU A 25 -14.81 30.83 -4.77
N VAL A 26 -15.91 30.38 -4.18
CA VAL A 26 -15.89 29.66 -2.90
C VAL A 26 -15.21 28.30 -3.07
N TRP A 27 -15.48 27.58 -4.16
CA TRP A 27 -14.83 26.32 -4.49
C TRP A 27 -13.34 26.49 -4.78
N TYR A 28 -12.92 27.58 -5.42
CA TYR A 28 -11.50 27.83 -5.68
C TYR A 28 -10.75 28.29 -4.42
N ALA A 29 -11.42 29.04 -3.54
CA ALA A 29 -10.82 29.54 -2.30
C ALA A 29 -10.82 28.52 -1.14
N LEU A 30 -11.84 27.64 -1.08
CA LEU A 30 -11.99 26.62 -0.03
C LEU A 30 -11.77 25.20 -0.54
N GLY A 31 -11.77 25.00 -1.86
CA GLY A 31 -11.39 23.74 -2.45
C GLY A 31 -9.96 23.45 -2.04
N PRO A 32 -9.68 22.26 -1.48
CA PRO A 32 -8.32 21.91 -1.14
C PRO A 32 -7.50 22.05 -2.42
N THR A 33 -6.47 22.89 -2.37
CA THR A 33 -5.43 22.89 -3.41
C THR A 33 -4.91 21.47 -3.41
N THR A 34 -5.32 20.68 -4.40
CA THR A 34 -4.79 19.34 -4.63
C THR A 34 -3.38 19.48 -5.19
N GLU A 35 -2.52 20.20 -4.49
CA GLU A 35 -1.12 19.84 -4.40
C GLU A 35 -1.10 18.58 -3.54
N VAL A 36 -1.47 17.47 -4.17
CA VAL A 36 -1.00 16.17 -3.73
C VAL A 36 0.50 16.22 -4.01
N THR A 37 1.25 16.87 -3.12
CA THR A 37 2.69 16.73 -3.06
C THR A 37 2.92 15.27 -2.68
N PHE A 38 2.98 14.40 -3.68
CA PHE A 38 3.71 13.16 -3.56
C PHE A 38 5.14 13.60 -3.24
N ILE A 39 5.48 13.60 -1.95
CA ILE A 39 6.82 13.85 -1.45
C ILE A 39 7.72 12.84 -2.15
N HIS A 40 8.34 13.24 -3.27
CA HIS A 40 9.25 12.39 -4.05
C HIS A 40 10.50 12.02 -3.24
N GLU A 41 10.78 12.74 -2.14
CA GLU A 41 11.93 12.50 -1.27
C GLU A 41 11.73 11.33 -0.29
N ASP A 42 10.50 10.98 0.10
CA ASP A 42 10.26 9.81 0.96
C ASP A 42 10.30 8.48 0.19
N LEU A 43 10.26 8.53 -1.15
CA LEU A 43 10.45 7.34 -1.99
C LEU A 43 11.89 6.79 -1.93
N HIS A 44 12.88 7.60 -1.52
CA HIS A 44 14.27 7.14 -1.36
C HIS A 44 14.47 6.22 -0.14
N VAL A 45 13.50 6.15 0.79
CA VAL A 45 13.48 5.08 1.80
C VAL A 45 13.27 3.73 1.12
N GLY A 46 12.54 3.69 0.00
CA GLY A 46 12.32 2.47 -0.76
C GLY A 46 13.60 1.82 -1.26
N ASP A 47 14.61 2.58 -1.65
CA ASP A 47 15.84 1.97 -2.17
C ASP A 47 16.63 1.19 -1.11
N LYS A 48 16.40 1.49 0.18
CA LYS A 48 17.11 0.83 1.29
C LYS A 48 16.35 -0.36 1.87
N TYR A 49 15.03 -0.39 1.74
CA TYR A 49 14.18 -1.40 2.37
C TYR A 49 13.42 -2.23 1.33
N ALA A 50 13.39 -3.55 1.51
CA ALA A 50 12.42 -4.37 0.78
C ALA A 50 11.06 -4.30 1.48
N PHE A 51 10.02 -4.00 0.71
CA PHE A 51 8.64 -3.88 1.18
C PHE A 51 7.86 -5.16 0.91
N ILE A 52 7.28 -5.71 1.98
CA ILE A 52 6.54 -6.95 1.95
C ILE A 52 5.10 -6.67 2.40
N PHE A 53 4.13 -6.99 1.56
CA PHE A 53 2.73 -6.92 1.93
C PHE A 53 2.26 -8.28 2.48
N LEU A 54 1.63 -8.28 3.64
CA LEU A 54 1.03 -9.47 4.24
C LEU A 54 -0.47 -9.48 3.96
N ALA A 55 -0.87 -10.30 2.99
CA ALA A 55 -2.26 -10.56 2.66
C ALA A 55 -2.86 -11.53 3.70
N VAL A 56 -3.56 -10.95 4.67
CA VAL A 56 -4.29 -11.64 5.74
C VAL A 56 -5.73 -11.12 5.83
N GLY A 57 -6.62 -11.95 6.37
CA GLY A 57 -8.00 -11.55 6.66
C GLY A 57 -8.11 -10.53 7.80
N PRO A 58 -9.29 -9.91 7.99
CA PRO A 58 -9.52 -8.86 8.98
C PRO A 58 -9.41 -9.33 10.44
N GLU A 59 -9.39 -10.64 10.69
CA GLU A 59 -9.24 -11.23 12.01
C GLU A 59 -7.82 -11.14 12.60
N TRP A 60 -6.84 -10.69 11.80
CA TRP A 60 -5.44 -10.61 12.19
C TRP A 60 -5.03 -9.19 12.62
N PRO A 61 -4.08 -9.08 13.58
CA PRO A 61 -3.67 -7.78 14.07
C PRO A 61 -2.97 -6.97 12.97
N VAL A 62 -3.25 -5.67 12.94
CA VAL A 62 -2.61 -4.74 12.00
C VAL A 62 -1.17 -4.48 12.43
N PHE A 63 -0.24 -4.48 11.48
CA PHE A 63 1.14 -4.08 11.66
C PHE A 63 1.25 -2.57 11.49
N SER A 64 1.68 -1.88 12.53
CA SER A 64 2.19 -0.51 12.37
C SER A 64 3.56 -0.54 11.69
N ASP A 65 4.00 0.60 11.15
CA ASP A 65 5.26 0.66 10.42
C ASP A 65 6.46 0.25 11.28
N ALA A 66 6.50 0.70 12.54
CA ALA A 66 7.55 0.32 13.48
C ALA A 66 7.56 -1.18 13.76
N GLU A 67 6.38 -1.80 13.93
CA GLU A 67 6.27 -3.23 14.18
C GLU A 67 6.67 -4.06 12.96
N GLY A 68 6.31 -3.59 11.76
CA GLY A 68 6.67 -4.21 10.49
C GLY A 68 8.17 -4.32 10.28
N ALA A 69 8.91 -3.24 10.57
CA ALA A 69 10.37 -3.26 10.55
C ALA A 69 10.96 -4.12 11.68
N GLN A 70 10.31 -4.14 12.85
CA GLN A 70 10.81 -4.87 14.01
C GLN A 70 10.80 -6.39 13.83
N VAL A 71 9.92 -6.94 12.97
CA VAL A 71 9.91 -8.37 12.60
C VAL A 71 11.27 -8.82 12.05
N PHE A 72 11.90 -8.01 11.21
CA PHE A 72 13.20 -8.34 10.59
C PHE A 72 14.37 -7.87 11.45
N LYS A 73 14.24 -6.71 12.11
CA LYS A 73 15.28 -6.17 13.00
C LYS A 73 15.56 -7.10 14.18
N SER A 74 14.52 -7.66 14.80
CA SER A 74 14.67 -8.60 15.93
C SER A 74 15.35 -9.92 15.55
N ARG A 75 15.27 -10.31 14.28
CA ARG A 75 15.91 -11.51 13.72
C ARG A 75 17.30 -11.26 13.13
N GLY A 76 17.71 -9.99 12.97
CA GLY A 76 18.94 -9.63 12.30
C GLY A 76 18.93 -9.88 10.78
N CYS A 77 17.76 -9.90 10.12
CA CYS A 77 17.64 -10.23 8.70
C CYS A 77 18.08 -9.10 7.73
N GLY A 78 18.30 -7.88 8.22
CA GLY A 78 18.57 -6.70 7.39
C GLY A 78 17.36 -5.78 7.20
N PRO A 79 17.47 -4.78 6.29
CA PRO A 79 16.46 -3.74 6.11
C PRO A 79 15.27 -4.25 5.28
N CYS A 80 14.35 -4.94 5.95
CA CYS A 80 13.07 -5.32 5.36
C CYS A 80 11.92 -4.85 6.23
N PHE A 81 10.79 -4.64 5.58
CA PHE A 81 9.58 -4.11 6.18
C PHE A 81 8.39 -4.96 5.76
N MET A 82 7.50 -5.28 6.71
CA MET A 82 6.27 -6.00 6.42
C MET A 82 5.05 -5.27 6.99
N THR A 83 4.01 -5.11 6.18
CA THR A 83 2.73 -4.55 6.62
C THR A 83 1.55 -5.32 6.05
N ASN A 84 0.45 -5.39 6.77
CA ASN A 84 -0.85 -5.83 6.25
C ASN A 84 -1.83 -4.66 6.06
N ASN A 85 -1.41 -3.44 6.42
CA ASN A 85 -2.18 -2.25 6.12
C ASN A 85 -1.88 -1.83 4.68
N ARG A 86 -2.91 -1.81 3.82
CA ARG A 86 -2.73 -1.37 2.43
C ARG A 86 -2.32 0.10 2.33
N GLY A 87 -2.48 0.90 3.40
CA GLY A 87 -2.09 2.32 3.39
C GLY A 87 -2.61 3.03 2.14
N LEU A 88 -1.77 3.87 1.53
CA LEU A 88 -1.99 4.50 0.22
C LEU A 88 -1.16 3.86 -0.91
N LEU A 89 -0.31 2.87 -0.63
CA LEU A 89 0.58 2.28 -1.63
C LEU A 89 -0.14 1.20 -2.44
N PRO A 90 -0.13 1.27 -3.79
CA PRO A 90 -0.68 0.19 -4.60
C PRO A 90 0.16 -1.08 -4.44
N MET A 91 -0.47 -2.24 -4.60
CA MET A 91 0.17 -3.54 -4.37
C MET A 91 1.34 -3.83 -5.34
N SER A 92 1.45 -3.06 -6.43
CA SER A 92 2.57 -3.07 -7.38
C SER A 92 3.89 -2.59 -6.78
N GLU A 93 3.85 -1.68 -5.81
CA GLU A 93 5.04 -1.08 -5.18
C GLU A 93 5.74 -2.01 -4.18
N PHE A 94 5.03 -3.04 -3.72
CA PHE A 94 5.62 -4.05 -2.86
C PHE A 94 6.51 -5.00 -3.67
N ASP A 95 7.60 -5.44 -3.07
CA ASP A 95 8.52 -6.42 -3.69
C ASP A 95 7.97 -7.84 -3.58
N ALA A 96 7.25 -8.10 -2.50
CA ALA A 96 6.65 -9.39 -2.23
C ALA A 96 5.29 -9.24 -1.56
N VAL A 97 4.43 -10.22 -1.82
CA VAL A 97 3.13 -10.38 -1.18
C VAL A 97 3.07 -11.76 -0.54
N LEU A 98 3.02 -11.78 0.79
CA LEU A 98 2.88 -12.96 1.61
C LEU A 98 1.39 -13.25 1.83
N VAL A 99 0.92 -14.41 1.39
CA VAL A 99 -0.44 -14.89 1.65
C VAL A 99 -0.40 -15.83 2.83
N TYR A 100 -1.05 -15.48 3.94
CA TYR A 100 -1.15 -16.38 5.09
C TYR A 100 -2.28 -17.39 4.90
N GLY A 101 -2.01 -18.67 5.13
CA GLY A 101 -3.03 -19.71 5.21
C GLY A 101 -2.70 -20.96 4.41
N LYS A 102 -3.73 -21.73 4.06
CA LYS A 102 -3.58 -22.91 3.18
C LYS A 102 -3.61 -22.44 1.73
N ARG A 103 -2.89 -23.15 0.85
CA ARG A 103 -2.75 -22.96 -0.61
C ARG A 103 -4.06 -22.70 -1.41
N ALA A 104 -5.24 -22.71 -0.80
CA ALA A 104 -6.55 -22.69 -1.45
C ALA A 104 -7.27 -21.32 -1.47
N LEU A 105 -6.80 -20.31 -0.73
CA LEU A 105 -7.47 -18.98 -0.67
C LEU A 105 -7.06 -18.01 -1.81
N LEU A 106 -6.42 -18.52 -2.87
CA LEU A 106 -5.74 -17.72 -3.89
C LEU A 106 -6.61 -17.26 -5.06
N SER A 107 -7.89 -17.66 -5.13
CA SER A 107 -8.58 -17.67 -6.42
C SER A 107 -9.26 -16.37 -6.85
N GLU A 108 -9.59 -15.42 -5.96
CA GLU A 108 -10.56 -14.37 -6.37
C GLU A 108 -10.08 -12.92 -6.24
N SER A 109 -9.27 -12.55 -5.25
CA SER A 109 -8.87 -11.13 -5.06
C SER A 109 -7.48 -10.76 -5.61
N MET A 110 -6.73 -11.74 -6.13
CA MET A 110 -5.30 -11.58 -6.46
C MET A 110 -4.98 -11.81 -7.94
N ALA A 111 -5.97 -11.98 -8.83
CA ALA A 111 -5.75 -12.26 -10.25
C ALA A 111 -4.93 -11.17 -10.99
N ALA A 112 -4.88 -9.94 -10.47
CA ALA A 112 -4.20 -8.81 -11.10
C ALA A 112 -2.72 -8.58 -10.67
N MET A 113 -2.14 -9.42 -9.81
CA MET A 113 -0.75 -9.23 -9.36
C MET A 113 0.28 -9.97 -10.19
N ASP A 114 1.53 -9.49 -10.19
CA ASP A 114 2.66 -10.24 -10.71
C ASP A 114 2.83 -11.57 -9.93
N PRO A 115 2.74 -12.75 -10.57
CA PRO A 115 2.94 -14.03 -9.91
C PRO A 115 4.34 -14.17 -9.29
N GLU A 116 5.36 -13.44 -9.79
CA GLU A 116 6.75 -13.53 -9.28
C GLU A 116 6.92 -12.93 -7.89
N LYS A 117 6.02 -12.03 -7.50
CA LYS A 117 6.04 -11.36 -6.21
C LYS A 117 5.27 -12.14 -5.14
N ARG A 118 4.60 -13.24 -5.48
CA ARG A 118 3.71 -13.95 -4.56
C ARG A 118 4.44 -15.04 -3.80
N PHE A 119 4.18 -15.11 -2.50
CA PHE A 119 4.65 -16.19 -1.63
C PHE A 119 3.57 -16.64 -0.64
N LEU A 120 3.57 -17.92 -0.31
CA LEU A 120 2.73 -18.53 0.71
C LEU A 120 3.46 -18.48 2.06
N LEU A 121 2.84 -17.87 3.06
CA LEU A 121 3.33 -17.86 4.44
C LEU A 121 2.67 -18.98 5.25
N GLU A 122 3.45 -19.99 5.59
CA GLU A 122 3.05 -21.11 6.45
C GLU A 122 3.63 -20.92 7.86
N THR A 123 2.75 -20.65 8.81
CA THR A 123 3.11 -20.53 10.22
C THR A 123 1.93 -20.85 11.14
N TYR A 124 2.19 -20.91 12.44
CA TYR A 124 1.18 -21.18 13.45
C TYR A 124 0.33 -19.94 13.75
N LYS A 125 -0.95 -20.17 14.09
CA LYS A 125 -1.90 -19.14 14.50
C LYS A 125 -1.31 -18.21 15.59
N ARG A 126 -0.65 -18.80 16.59
CA ARG A 126 -0.02 -18.07 17.70
C ARG A 126 1.09 -17.12 17.24
N CYS A 127 1.91 -17.55 16.28
CA CYS A 127 3.00 -16.73 15.72
C CYS A 127 2.41 -15.51 14.99
N MET A 128 1.36 -15.70 14.18
CA MET A 128 0.63 -14.59 13.55
C MET A 128 -0.02 -13.64 14.56
N SER A 129 -0.68 -14.17 15.59
CA SER A 129 -1.29 -13.35 16.64
C SER A 129 -0.24 -12.53 17.41
N SER A 130 1.00 -13.02 17.49
CA SER A 130 2.16 -12.29 18.04
C SER A 130 2.88 -11.40 17.02
N LYS A 131 2.25 -11.08 15.88
CA LYS A 131 2.85 -10.26 14.80
C LYS A 131 4.21 -10.80 14.33
N LEU A 132 4.35 -12.12 14.24
CA LEU A 132 5.58 -12.82 13.88
C LEU A 132 6.79 -12.53 14.78
N THR A 133 6.64 -11.91 15.95
CA THR A 133 7.79 -11.63 16.83
C THR A 133 8.17 -12.84 17.70
N HIS A 134 7.19 -13.65 18.08
CA HIS A 134 7.38 -14.78 18.99
C HIS A 134 6.87 -16.09 18.37
N CYS A 135 7.73 -16.72 17.56
CA CYS A 135 7.39 -17.92 16.81
C CYS A 135 8.19 -19.12 17.35
N ILE A 136 7.48 -20.19 17.72
CA ILE A 136 8.10 -21.44 18.22
C ILE A 136 8.92 -22.13 17.11
N ARG A 137 8.44 -22.01 15.87
CA ARG A 137 9.14 -22.46 14.66
C ARG A 137 9.21 -21.30 13.69
N GLU A 138 10.29 -21.25 12.92
CA GLU A 138 10.47 -20.21 11.93
C GLU A 138 9.38 -20.31 10.85
N PRO A 139 8.73 -19.19 10.47
CA PRO A 139 7.76 -19.18 9.40
C PRO A 139 8.38 -19.63 8.08
N ARG A 140 7.65 -20.48 7.35
CA ARG A 140 8.04 -20.92 6.01
C ARG A 140 7.36 -20.06 4.97
N VAL A 141 8.15 -19.63 4.00
CA VAL A 141 7.72 -18.78 2.90
C VAL A 141 7.97 -19.55 1.60
N THR A 142 6.91 -19.99 0.94
CA THR A 142 7.03 -20.77 -0.31
C THR A 142 6.66 -19.90 -1.50
N SER A 143 7.58 -19.77 -2.45
CA SER A 143 7.32 -19.06 -3.71
C SER A 143 6.27 -19.78 -4.55
N PHE A 144 5.38 -19.02 -5.18
CA PHE A 144 4.33 -19.60 -6.04
C PHE A 144 4.82 -20.10 -7.39
N ILE A 145 5.92 -19.55 -7.90
CA ILE A 145 6.42 -19.88 -9.25
C ILE A 145 7.32 -21.10 -9.21
N ASN A 146 8.37 -21.04 -8.40
CA ASN A 146 9.43 -22.04 -8.40
C ASN A 146 9.32 -23.01 -7.22
N PHE A 147 8.29 -22.87 -6.36
CA PHE A 147 8.09 -23.68 -5.15
C PHE A 147 9.29 -23.68 -4.19
N GLU A 148 10.16 -22.69 -4.32
CA GLU A 148 11.30 -22.51 -3.43
C GLU A 148 10.81 -22.14 -2.04
N VAL A 149 11.31 -22.85 -1.04
CA VAL A 149 10.96 -22.64 0.37
C VAL A 149 12.07 -21.84 1.02
N LEU A 150 11.71 -20.67 1.55
CA LEU A 150 12.58 -19.72 2.22
C LEU A 150 12.07 -19.49 3.64
N ASN A 151 12.93 -19.00 4.53
CA ASN A 151 12.50 -18.31 5.75
C ASN A 151 12.34 -16.79 5.48
N LEU A 152 11.91 -16.03 6.51
CA LEU A 152 11.71 -14.58 6.37
C LEU A 152 13.01 -13.82 6.09
N CYS A 153 14.14 -14.24 6.67
CA CYS A 153 15.43 -13.60 6.42
C CYS A 153 15.96 -13.89 5.00
N GLU A 154 15.84 -15.12 4.54
CA GLU A 154 16.24 -15.53 3.18
C GLU A 154 15.39 -14.82 2.12
N LEU A 155 14.08 -14.66 2.38
CA LEU A 155 13.23 -13.83 1.53
C LEU A 155 13.75 -12.38 1.50
N CYS A 156 14.02 -11.79 2.67
CA CYS A 156 14.52 -10.42 2.78
C CYS A 156 15.80 -10.21 1.94
N ASP A 157 16.80 -11.07 2.12
CA ASP A 157 18.06 -11.02 1.36
C ASP A 157 17.83 -11.18 -0.15
N LYS A 158 16.95 -12.09 -0.55
CA LYS A 158 16.59 -12.28 -1.97
C LYS A 158 15.96 -11.04 -2.59
N LEU A 159 15.05 -10.37 -1.88
CA LEU A 159 14.38 -9.16 -2.37
C LEU A 159 15.36 -7.99 -2.47
N LEU A 160 16.24 -7.82 -1.49
CA LEU A 160 17.28 -6.78 -1.50
C LEU A 160 18.26 -6.99 -2.67
N LYS A 161 18.71 -8.23 -2.90
CA LYS A 161 19.55 -8.57 -4.07
C LYS A 161 18.84 -8.29 -5.39
N ARG A 162 17.54 -8.59 -5.49
CA ARG A 162 16.75 -8.29 -6.69
C ARG A 162 16.66 -6.79 -6.96
N ARG A 163 16.43 -5.99 -5.92
CA ARG A 163 16.43 -4.51 -6.03
C ARG A 163 17.79 -3.98 -6.48
N TYR A 164 18.87 -4.42 -5.85
CA TYR A 164 20.22 -4.00 -6.23
C TYR A 164 20.52 -4.28 -7.70
N ASN A 165 20.21 -5.50 -8.17
CA ASN A 165 20.42 -5.89 -9.56
C ASN A 165 19.54 -5.10 -10.55
N ASN A 166 18.33 -4.72 -10.15
CA ASN A 166 17.44 -3.90 -10.97
C ASN A 166 17.88 -2.43 -11.01
N ALA A 167 18.43 -1.89 -9.92
CA ALA A 167 18.96 -0.52 -9.86
C ALA A 167 20.23 -0.34 -10.70
N THR A 168 20.99 -1.41 -10.92
CA THR A 168 22.21 -1.40 -11.76
C THR A 168 21.97 -1.62 -13.25
N LYS A 169 20.74 -1.89 -13.69
CA LYS A 169 20.37 -2.10 -15.09
C LYS A 169 19.71 -0.86 -15.68
#